data_AF-A0A7K1KRB0-F1
#
_entry.id   AF-A0A7K1KRB0-F1
#
_cell.length_a   1.000
_cell.length_b   1.000
_cell.length_c   1.000
_cell.angle_alpha   90.00
_cell.angle_beta   90.00
_cell.angle_gamma   90.00
#
_symmetry.space_group_name_H-M   'P 1'
#
loop_
_entity.id
_entity.type
_entity.pdbx_description
1 polymer ?
#
loop_
_entity_poly.entity_id
_entity_poly.type
_entity_poly.pdbx_seq_one_letter_code
_entity_poly.pdbx_strand_id
1 'polypeptide(L)'
;MRNLDEMKNEFANLSETLNKFIAINKKPMDFGVGVLINPSEIHAVAKLCDHGPMSLTELAERSFVSKGAMSQLVARLEKKGLVYRETAPDNQSKQILYPTGIGIRAQKGHMEFHMKHDREFLTYLSTMSNGEYAVFREVCRQMNRWMDSYLK
;
A
#
# COMPACT_ATOMS: atom_id res chain seq x y z
N MET A 1 -15.52 5.72 -34.93
CA MET A 1 -15.53 4.89 -33.70
C MET A 1 -14.49 3.81 -33.88
N ARG A 2 -13.68 3.53 -32.85
CA ARG A 2 -12.79 2.36 -32.86
C ARG A 2 -13.61 1.08 -32.77
N ASN A 3 -13.18 0.02 -33.41
CA ASN A 3 -13.89 -1.26 -33.36
C ASN A 3 -13.54 -2.05 -32.10
N LEU A 4 -14.31 -3.11 -31.81
CA LEU A 4 -14.11 -3.92 -30.60
C LEU A 4 -12.76 -4.64 -30.59
N ASP A 5 -12.21 -5.01 -31.74
CA ASP A 5 -10.93 -5.73 -31.82
C ASP A 5 -9.75 -4.80 -31.54
N GLU A 6 -9.80 -3.55 -32.03
CA GLU A 6 -8.85 -2.49 -31.64
C GLU A 6 -8.88 -2.27 -30.13
N MET A 7 -10.07 -2.28 -29.52
CA MET A 7 -10.20 -2.09 -28.07
C MET A 7 -9.70 -3.29 -27.25
N LYS A 8 -9.77 -4.52 -27.77
CA LYS A 8 -9.20 -5.70 -27.11
C LYS A 8 -7.68 -5.59 -26.97
N ASN A 9 -7.00 -5.06 -27.99
CA ASN A 9 -5.54 -4.88 -27.94
C ASN A 9 -5.15 -3.87 -26.86
N GLU A 10 -5.83 -2.72 -26.78
CA GLU A 10 -5.59 -1.74 -25.72
C GLU A 10 -5.90 -2.30 -24.33
N PHE A 11 -6.96 -3.09 -24.21
CA PHE A 11 -7.31 -3.74 -22.96
C PHE A 11 -6.28 -4.80 -22.55
N ALA A 12 -5.69 -5.52 -23.50
CA ALA A 12 -4.60 -6.46 -23.22
C ALA A 12 -3.35 -5.74 -22.67
N ASN A 13 -2.96 -4.61 -23.28
CA ASN A 13 -1.86 -3.77 -22.79
C ASN A 13 -2.12 -3.25 -21.36
N LEU A 14 -3.34 -2.79 -21.10
CA LEU A 14 -3.77 -2.37 -19.76
C LEU A 14 -3.69 -3.52 -18.76
N SER A 15 -4.18 -4.70 -19.13
CA SER A 15 -4.14 -5.90 -18.28
C SER A 15 -2.71 -6.32 -17.95
N GLU A 16 -1.80 -6.29 -18.93
CA GLU A 16 -0.37 -6.55 -18.70
C GLU A 16 0.25 -5.54 -17.73
N THR A 17 -0.09 -4.25 -17.89
CA THR A 17 0.36 -3.18 -17.01
C THR A 17 -0.15 -3.39 -15.57
N LEU A 18 -1.42 -3.72 -15.40
CA LEU A 18 -2.00 -4.03 -14.09
C LEU A 18 -1.35 -5.27 -13.45
N ASN A 19 -1.02 -6.29 -14.24
CA ASN A 19 -0.31 -7.46 -13.75
C ASN A 19 1.10 -7.12 -13.24
N LYS A 20 1.84 -6.27 -13.97
CA LYS A 20 3.14 -5.75 -13.52
C LYS A 20 3.00 -4.94 -12.24
N PHE A 21 2.00 -4.05 -12.18
CA PHE A 21 1.69 -3.27 -10.99
C PHE A 21 1.42 -4.17 -9.77
N ILE A 22 0.59 -5.20 -9.93
CA ILE A 22 0.29 -6.18 -8.87
C ILE A 22 1.56 -6.94 -8.45
N ALA A 23 2.41 -7.34 -9.40
CA ALA A 23 3.64 -8.08 -9.10
C ALA A 23 4.63 -7.23 -8.30
N ILE A 24 4.80 -5.95 -8.67
CA ILE A 24 5.64 -5.00 -7.93
C ILE A 24 5.10 -4.81 -6.51
N ASN A 25 3.79 -4.63 -6.36
CA ASN A 25 3.12 -4.47 -5.07
C ASN A 25 3.05 -5.75 -4.22
N LYS A 26 3.61 -6.88 -4.69
CA LYS A 26 3.72 -8.14 -3.94
C LYS A 26 5.16 -8.49 -3.54
N LYS A 27 6.16 -7.83 -4.14
CA LYS A 27 7.56 -8.19 -3.95
C LYS A 27 8.12 -7.57 -2.65
N PRO A 28 8.79 -8.35 -1.79
CA PRO A 28 9.54 -7.79 -0.67
C PRO A 28 10.67 -6.89 -1.20
N MET A 29 10.84 -5.71 -0.59
CA MET A 29 11.88 -4.76 -0.96
C MET A 29 12.60 -4.20 0.26
N ASP A 30 13.84 -3.78 0.07
CA ASP A 30 14.58 -3.02 1.09
C ASP A 30 14.36 -1.53 0.86
N PHE A 31 13.83 -0.85 1.88
CA PHE A 31 13.57 0.58 1.87
C PHE A 31 14.69 1.40 2.55
N GLY A 32 15.94 0.94 2.40
CA GLY A 32 17.12 1.63 2.92
C GLY A 32 17.43 1.31 4.38
N VAL A 33 16.98 0.15 4.87
CA VAL A 33 17.19 -0.30 6.26
C VAL A 33 17.89 -1.65 6.38
N GLY A 34 18.30 -2.25 5.26
CA GLY A 34 19.10 -3.49 5.26
C GLY A 34 18.29 -4.76 5.48
N VAL A 35 16.96 -4.68 5.42
CA VAL A 35 16.06 -5.83 5.56
C VAL A 35 14.99 -5.80 4.48
N LEU A 36 14.64 -6.98 3.95
CA LEU A 36 13.52 -7.10 3.03
C LEU A 36 12.19 -6.99 3.80
N ILE A 37 11.33 -6.09 3.35
CA ILE A 37 10.03 -5.79 3.96
C ILE A 37 8.93 -6.13 2.96
N ASN A 38 7.96 -6.93 3.41
CA ASN A 38 6.81 -7.26 2.59
C ASN A 38 5.86 -6.05 2.48
N PRO A 39 5.07 -5.96 1.40
CA PRO A 39 4.07 -4.89 1.23
C PRO A 39 3.11 -4.74 2.42
N SER A 40 2.60 -5.86 2.94
CA SER A 40 1.72 -5.84 4.12
C SER A 40 2.44 -5.36 5.40
N GLU A 41 3.73 -5.65 5.51
CA GLU A 41 4.57 -5.22 6.65
C GLU A 41 4.83 -3.71 6.59
N ILE A 42 5.26 -3.17 5.44
CA ILE A 42 5.52 -1.74 5.31
C ILE A 42 4.23 -0.92 5.46
N HIS A 43 3.09 -1.40 4.95
CA HIS A 43 1.79 -0.73 5.15
C HIS A 43 1.32 -0.74 6.60
N ALA A 44 1.63 -1.78 7.38
CA ALA A 44 1.33 -1.77 8.81
C ALA A 44 2.20 -0.75 9.57
N VAL A 45 3.49 -0.66 9.23
CA VAL A 45 4.40 0.36 9.77
C VAL A 45 3.95 1.77 9.37
N ALA A 46 3.53 1.95 8.11
CA ALA A 46 2.98 3.21 7.61
C ALA A 46 1.80 3.70 8.46
N LYS A 47 0.82 2.82 8.73
CA LYS A 47 -0.34 3.18 9.57
C LYS A 47 0.05 3.59 10.98
N LEU A 48 1.05 2.95 11.58
CA LEU A 48 1.57 3.35 12.88
C LEU A 48 2.28 4.71 12.84
N CYS A 49 2.95 5.03 11.72
CA CYS A 49 3.56 6.35 11.53
C CYS A 49 2.50 7.45 11.28
N ASP A 50 1.47 7.14 10.49
CA ASP A 50 0.47 8.12 10.03
C ASP A 50 -0.62 8.40 11.07
N HIS A 51 -1.00 7.39 11.85
CA HIS A 51 -2.08 7.49 12.85
C HIS A 51 -1.58 7.42 14.29
N GLY A 52 -0.28 7.22 14.48
CA GLY A 52 0.34 7.05 15.78
C GLY A 52 0.23 5.64 16.36
N PRO A 53 0.81 5.43 17.55
CA PRO A 53 0.81 4.16 18.26
C PRO A 53 -0.61 3.68 18.58
N MET A 54 -0.88 2.39 18.39
CA MET A 54 -2.21 1.80 18.61
C MET A 54 -2.13 0.35 19.03
N SER A 55 -3.23 -0.20 19.54
CA SER A 55 -3.31 -1.63 19.89
C SER A 55 -3.32 -2.53 18.65
N LEU A 56 -3.03 -3.82 18.86
CA LEU A 56 -3.14 -4.84 17.82
C LEU A 56 -4.52 -4.89 17.16
N THR A 57 -5.58 -4.69 17.96
CA THR A 57 -6.97 -4.72 17.48
C THR A 57 -7.23 -3.53 16.54
N GLU A 58 -6.87 -2.33 16.95
CA GLU A 58 -7.03 -1.11 16.14
C GLU A 58 -6.24 -1.20 14.82
N LEU A 59 -5.02 -1.74 14.88
CA LEU A 59 -4.20 -1.92 13.67
C LEU A 59 -4.82 -2.95 12.72
N ALA A 60 -5.40 -4.04 13.25
CA ALA A 60 -6.08 -5.06 12.46
C ALA A 60 -7.33 -4.50 11.76
N GLU A 61 -8.18 -3.76 12.49
CA GLU A 61 -9.38 -3.12 11.97
C GLU A 61 -9.06 -2.13 10.86
N ARG A 62 -8.10 -1.22 11.10
CA ARG A 62 -7.61 -0.27 10.08
C ARG A 62 -6.94 -0.95 8.90
N SER A 63 -6.58 -2.22 9.04
CA SER A 63 -5.99 -3.04 7.98
C SER A 63 -6.93 -4.01 7.32
N PHE A 64 -8.21 -4.05 7.74
CA PHE A 64 -9.21 -4.95 7.19
C PHE A 64 -8.74 -6.42 7.20
N VAL A 65 -8.01 -6.81 8.25
CA VAL A 65 -7.55 -8.20 8.44
C VAL A 65 -7.96 -8.71 9.82
N SER A 66 -7.96 -10.03 9.99
CA SER A 66 -8.25 -10.62 11.29
C SER A 66 -7.15 -10.29 12.32
N LYS A 67 -7.52 -10.28 13.61
CA LYS A 67 -6.56 -10.10 14.71
C LYS A 67 -5.46 -11.16 14.70
N GLY A 68 -5.78 -12.39 14.31
CA GLY A 68 -4.81 -13.48 14.18
C GLY A 68 -3.78 -13.20 13.07
N ALA A 69 -4.23 -12.77 11.90
CA ALA A 69 -3.34 -12.39 10.79
C ALA A 69 -2.46 -11.19 11.16
N MET A 70 -3.03 -10.17 11.82
CA MET A 70 -2.26 -9.03 12.31
C MET A 70 -1.25 -9.43 13.38
N SER A 71 -1.59 -10.33 14.30
CA SER A 71 -0.66 -10.85 15.32
C SER A 71 0.58 -11.50 14.68
N GLN A 72 0.36 -12.35 13.68
CA GLN A 72 1.46 -12.98 12.93
C GLN A 72 2.30 -11.96 12.17
N LEU A 73 1.66 -10.93 11.59
CA LEU A 73 2.35 -9.86 10.89
C LEU A 73 3.22 -9.03 11.83
N VAL A 74 2.68 -8.61 12.98
CA VAL A 74 3.42 -7.87 13.99
C VAL A 74 4.60 -8.68 14.52
N ALA A 75 4.43 -9.97 14.78
CA ALA A 75 5.55 -10.82 15.21
C ALA A 75 6.72 -10.82 14.19
N ARG A 76 6.42 -10.75 12.89
CA ARG A 76 7.46 -10.58 11.85
C ARG A 76 8.08 -9.19 11.89
N LEU A 77 7.28 -8.14 12.10
CA LEU A 77 7.78 -6.76 12.22
C LEU A 77 8.73 -6.61 13.41
N GLU A 78 8.38 -7.18 14.57
CA GLU A 78 9.21 -7.19 15.78
C GLU A 78 10.51 -7.93 15.54
N LYS A 79 10.46 -9.11 14.90
CA LYS A 79 11.65 -9.87 14.50
C LYS A 79 12.57 -9.08 13.56
N LYS A 80 12.00 -8.23 12.71
CA LYS A 80 12.75 -7.33 11.82
C LYS A 80 13.16 -6.02 12.48
N GLY A 81 12.82 -5.80 13.75
CA GLY A 81 13.12 -4.57 14.49
C GLY A 81 12.38 -3.34 13.96
N LEU A 82 11.27 -3.51 13.24
CA LEU A 82 10.51 -2.41 12.64
C LEU A 82 9.47 -1.81 13.60
N VAL A 83 8.95 -2.62 14.51
CA VAL A 83 7.98 -2.20 15.54
C VAL A 83 8.36 -2.83 16.87
N TYR A 84 7.83 -2.28 17.95
CA TYR A 84 7.91 -2.84 19.29
C TYR A 84 6.59 -2.65 20.03
N ARG A 85 6.41 -3.39 21.13
CA ARG A 85 5.24 -3.28 22.01
C ARG A 85 5.64 -2.75 23.37
N GLU A 86 4.78 -1.92 23.93
CA GLU A 86 4.82 -1.55 25.34
C GLU A 86 3.47 -1.80 25.99
N THR A 87 3.50 -2.16 27.27
CA THR A 87 2.31 -2.24 28.10
C THR A 87 1.82 -0.83 28.41
N ALA A 88 0.52 -0.57 28.23
CA ALA A 88 -0.05 0.73 28.49
C ALA A 88 0.11 1.10 29.98
N PRO A 89 0.50 2.35 30.32
CA PRO A 89 0.73 2.75 31.71
C PRO A 89 -0.52 2.62 32.60
N ASP A 90 -1.70 2.79 32.00
CA ASP A 90 -3.01 2.82 32.65
C ASP A 90 -3.72 1.45 32.64
N ASN A 91 -3.25 0.50 31.83
CA ASN A 91 -3.87 -0.81 31.71
C ASN A 91 -2.85 -1.89 31.34
N GLN A 92 -2.48 -2.69 32.34
CA GLN A 92 -1.49 -3.77 32.18
C GLN A 92 -1.91 -4.88 31.20
N SER A 93 -3.19 -4.95 30.84
CA SER A 93 -3.69 -5.89 29.82
C SER A 93 -3.63 -5.33 28.39
N LYS A 94 -3.36 -4.04 28.22
CA LYS A 94 -3.33 -3.36 26.92
C LYS A 94 -1.89 -3.24 26.44
N GLN A 95 -1.59 -3.82 25.28
CA GLN A 95 -0.33 -3.61 24.58
C GLN A 95 -0.52 -2.61 23.44
N ILE A 96 0.37 -1.62 23.38
CA ILE A 96 0.41 -0.60 22.34
C ILE A 96 1.62 -0.86 21.44
N LEU A 97 1.40 -0.79 20.15
CA LEU A 97 2.42 -0.95 19.11
C LEU A 97 2.99 0.41 18.73
N TYR A 98 4.31 0.47 18.64
CA TYR A 98 5.06 1.65 18.24
C TYR A 98 5.99 1.32 17.07
N PRO A 99 6.16 2.22 16.09
CA PRO A 99 7.21 2.07 15.11
C PRO A 99 8.58 2.34 15.78
N THR A 100 9.58 1.52 15.48
CA THR A 100 10.95 1.83 15.91
C THR A 100 11.55 2.95 15.05
N GLY A 101 12.72 3.47 15.42
CA GLY A 101 13.49 4.34 14.53
C GLY A 101 13.85 3.68 13.20
N ILE A 102 14.00 2.35 13.15
CA ILE A 102 14.20 1.60 11.89
C ILE A 102 12.90 1.59 11.09
N GLY A 103 11.76 1.31 11.72
CA GLY A 103 10.44 1.34 11.09
C GLY A 103 10.11 2.69 10.44
N ILE A 104 10.37 3.79 11.15
CA ILE A 104 10.15 5.15 10.63
C ILE A 104 11.03 5.42 9.41
N ARG A 105 12.31 5.04 9.45
CA ARG A 105 13.21 5.17 8.28
C ARG A 105 12.76 4.32 7.11
N ALA A 106 12.31 3.09 7.37
CA ALA A 106 11.78 2.21 6.34
C ALA A 106 10.55 2.83 5.67
N GLN A 107 9.61 3.40 6.45
CA GLN A 107 8.45 4.09 5.89
C GLN A 107 8.85 5.31 5.07
N LYS A 108 9.84 6.10 5.52
CA LYS A 108 10.35 7.21 4.72
C LYS A 108 10.95 6.73 3.40
N GLY A 109 11.78 5.70 3.42
CA GLY A 109 12.36 5.10 2.21
C GLY A 109 11.31 4.50 1.27
N HIS A 110 10.22 3.96 1.82
CA HIS A 110 9.06 3.49 1.07
C HIS A 110 8.34 4.64 0.35
N MET A 111 8.11 5.76 1.04
CA MET A 111 7.55 6.96 0.42
C MET A 111 8.46 7.52 -0.68
N GLU A 112 9.78 7.58 -0.43
CA GLU A 112 10.76 8.01 -1.42
C GLU A 112 10.82 7.08 -2.64
N PHE A 113 10.69 5.76 -2.41
CA PHE A 113 10.60 4.76 -3.47
C PHE A 113 9.41 5.06 -4.39
N HIS A 114 8.21 5.24 -3.83
CA HIS A 114 7.02 5.61 -4.59
C HIS A 114 7.21 6.95 -5.31
N MET A 115 7.66 7.98 -4.59
CA MET A 115 7.91 9.29 -5.19
C MET A 115 8.88 9.23 -6.36
N LYS A 116 9.91 8.39 -6.31
CA LYS A 116 10.91 8.26 -7.38
C LYS A 116 10.39 7.46 -8.57
N HIS A 117 9.76 6.32 -8.33
CA HIS A 117 9.33 5.40 -9.40
C HIS A 117 8.05 5.88 -10.08
N ASP A 118 7.14 6.49 -9.30
CA ASP A 118 5.88 7.00 -9.83
C ASP A 118 6.05 8.39 -10.45
N ARG A 119 7.20 9.07 -10.21
CA ARG A 119 7.44 10.45 -10.64
C ARG A 119 7.17 10.67 -12.11
N GLU A 120 7.75 9.83 -12.96
CA GLU A 120 7.71 10.02 -14.41
C GLU A 120 6.27 9.92 -14.92
N PHE A 121 5.55 8.90 -14.47
CA PHE A 121 4.15 8.70 -14.85
C PHE A 121 3.23 9.78 -14.29
N LEU A 122 3.39 10.16 -13.01
CA LEU A 122 2.63 11.27 -12.41
C LEU A 122 2.93 12.61 -13.08
N THR A 123 4.18 12.82 -13.51
CA THR A 123 4.57 14.02 -14.28
C THR A 123 3.85 14.01 -15.62
N TYR A 124 3.85 12.90 -16.35
CA TYR A 124 3.07 12.76 -17.59
C TYR A 124 1.58 13.08 -17.36
N LEU A 125 0.95 12.50 -16.33
CA LEU A 125 -0.44 12.82 -15.99
C LEU A 125 -0.64 14.31 -15.70
N SER A 126 0.33 14.97 -15.05
CA SER A 126 0.26 16.41 -14.75
C SER A 126 0.37 17.32 -15.98
N THR A 127 0.92 16.80 -17.09
CA THR A 127 1.00 17.54 -18.36
C THR A 127 -0.29 17.49 -19.18
N MET A 128 -1.24 16.63 -18.80
CA MET A 128 -2.53 16.54 -19.47
C MET A 128 -3.32 17.83 -19.34
N SER A 129 -3.97 18.25 -20.42
CA SER A 129 -4.97 19.31 -20.39
C SER A 129 -6.16 18.93 -19.51
N ASN A 130 -6.96 19.91 -19.10
CA ASN A 130 -8.18 19.65 -18.32
C ASN A 130 -9.16 18.68 -19.03
N GLY A 131 -9.19 18.70 -20.37
CA GLY A 131 -10.02 17.79 -21.16
C GLY A 131 -9.51 16.35 -21.12
N GLU A 132 -8.21 16.14 -21.36
CA GLU A 132 -7.57 14.81 -21.29
C GLU A 132 -7.65 14.23 -19.88
N TYR A 133 -7.40 15.07 -18.86
CA TYR A 133 -7.52 14.66 -17.46
C TYR A 133 -8.97 14.27 -17.10
N ALA A 134 -9.97 14.98 -17.63
CA ALA A 134 -11.37 14.60 -17.43
C ALA A 134 -11.69 13.22 -18.02
N VAL A 135 -11.17 12.92 -19.21
CA VAL A 135 -11.30 11.58 -19.84
C VAL A 135 -10.62 10.52 -18.99
N PHE A 136 -9.37 10.75 -18.55
CA PHE A 136 -8.64 9.83 -17.67
C PHE A 136 -9.42 9.52 -16.39
N ARG A 137 -9.94 10.54 -15.72
CA ARG A 137 -10.77 10.35 -14.50
C ARG A 137 -12.00 9.50 -14.77
N GLU A 138 -12.67 9.72 -15.89
CA GLU A 138 -13.86 8.94 -16.25
C GLU A 138 -13.51 7.46 -16.53
N VAL A 139 -12.40 7.18 -17.21
CA VAL A 139 -11.90 5.81 -17.40
C VAL A 139 -11.65 5.12 -16.07
N CYS A 140 -10.92 5.76 -15.14
CA CYS A 140 -10.68 5.20 -13.80
C CYS A 140 -11.99 4.89 -13.07
N ARG A 141 -12.97 5.80 -13.14
CA ARG A 141 -14.27 5.62 -12.50
C ARG A 141 -15.05 4.46 -13.09
N GLN A 142 -15.01 4.26 -14.40
CA GLN A 142 -15.68 3.15 -15.07
C GLN A 142 -15.00 1.82 -14.74
N MET A 143 -13.67 1.78 -14.70
CA MET A 143 -12.93 0.58 -14.27
C MET A 143 -13.28 0.16 -12.84
N ASN A 144 -13.38 1.12 -11.90
CA ASN A 144 -13.75 0.78 -10.52
C ASN A 144 -15.15 0.18 -10.43
N ARG A 145 -16.14 0.81 -11.09
CA ARG A 145 -17.52 0.29 -11.14
C ARG A 145 -17.60 -1.09 -11.78
N TRP A 146 -16.78 -1.34 -12.79
CA TRP A 146 -16.71 -2.65 -13.43
C TRP A 146 -16.18 -3.70 -12.45
N MET A 147 -15.11 -3.42 -11.69
CA MET A 147 -14.61 -4.33 -10.66
C MET A 147 -15.61 -4.56 -9.52
N ASP A 148 -16.33 -3.52 -9.09
CA ASP A 148 -17.39 -3.65 -8.08
C ASP A 148 -18.48 -4.66 -8.51
N SER A 149 -18.69 -4.85 -9.82
CA SER A 149 -19.65 -5.84 -10.33
C SER A 149 -19.24 -7.31 -10.09
N TYR A 150 -17.94 -7.59 -9.91
CA TYR A 150 -17.42 -8.92 -9.58
C TYR A 150 -17.42 -9.21 -8.07
N LEU A 151 -17.55 -8.18 -7.24
CA LEU A 151 -17.50 -8.29 -5.77
C LEU A 151 -18.90 -8.36 -5.13
N LYS A 152 -19.96 -8.45 -5.95
CA LYS A 152 -21.35 -8.65 -5.52
C LYS A 152 -21.63 -10.10 -5.17
#